data_AF-A0A8I1N6Y8-F1
#
_entry.id   AF-A0A8I1N6Y8-F1
#
_cell.length_a   1.000
_cell.length_b   1.000
_cell.length_c   1.000
_cell.angle_alpha   90.00
_cell.angle_beta   90.00
_cell.angle_gamma   90.00
#
_symmetry.space_group_name_H-M   'P 1'
#
loop_
_entity.id
_entity.type
_entity.pdbx_description
1 polymer ?
#
loop_
_entity_poly.entity_id
_entity_poly.type
_entity_poly.pdbx_seq_one_letter_code
_entity_poly.pdbx_strand_id
1 'polypeptide(L)'
;MNYRNLIFLHIPKAAGTTLHTILEKHYPRASYYSIVEESKRHLQEFGERPQKERDKIRLLKGHFPYGGHQHLVGPSTYVTLLRNPVDRVISHYYFVKRTPRHYLYPRVTAENMDLAAYITSHITEELDNGQVRLLCGVDGDIPWGACGREHLEQAKRNITEHFAVAGVLERFDESLALMGHKLDWQWTPYYENQNITKEKNERLEPSTLDVIRKANELDLELYEWVSARLEKELDDNKDEVARRLDAMQKAQNTVHPLETLRKLVRRPIG
;
A
#
# COMPACT_ATOMS: atom_id res chain seq x y z
N MET A 1 -5.73 12.13 20.49
CA MET A 1 -5.32 11.86 19.09
C MET A 1 -5.09 13.17 18.37
N ASN A 2 -3.92 13.36 17.76
CA ASN A 2 -3.57 14.59 17.01
C ASN A 2 -4.13 14.60 15.56
N TYR A 3 -4.97 13.64 15.20
CA TYR A 3 -5.64 13.55 13.91
C TYR A 3 -7.11 13.19 14.07
N ARG A 4 -7.92 13.65 13.12
CA ARG A 4 -9.35 13.36 13.00
C ARG A 4 -9.62 12.28 11.95
N ASN A 5 -8.81 12.27 10.89
CA ASN A 5 -8.97 11.40 9.74
C ASN A 5 -7.66 10.65 9.45
N LEU A 6 -7.75 9.34 9.20
CA LEU A 6 -6.65 8.51 8.73
C LEU A 6 -6.73 8.38 7.21
N ILE A 7 -5.59 8.47 6.55
CA ILE A 7 -5.49 8.25 5.11
C ILE A 7 -4.54 7.09 4.86
N PHE A 8 -5.05 5.99 4.31
CA PHE A 8 -4.20 4.91 3.84
C PHE A 8 -3.95 5.07 2.33
N LEU A 9 -2.81 5.67 2.00
CA LEU A 9 -2.34 5.78 0.62
C LEU A 9 -1.73 4.43 0.22
N HIS A 10 -2.50 3.64 -0.51
CA HIS A 10 -2.17 2.26 -0.86
C HIS A 10 -1.33 2.24 -2.14
N ILE A 11 -0.07 1.85 -2.00
CA ILE A 11 0.81 1.53 -3.13
C ILE A 11 0.41 0.15 -3.69
N PRO A 12 0.08 0.04 -4.99
CA PRO A 12 -0.19 -1.23 -5.63
C PRO A 12 0.90 -2.27 -5.35
N LYS A 13 0.46 -3.48 -4.99
CA LYS A 13 1.31 -4.63 -4.69
C LYS A 13 2.19 -4.52 -3.43
N ALA A 14 1.91 -3.58 -2.53
CA ALA A 14 2.55 -3.43 -1.22
C ALA A 14 1.58 -3.80 -0.06
N ALA A 15 1.00 -5.00 -0.11
CA ALA A 15 0.08 -5.59 0.88
C ALA A 15 -1.14 -4.77 1.31
N GLY A 16 -1.66 -3.88 0.46
CA GLY A 16 -2.85 -3.16 0.87
C GLY A 16 -4.09 -4.03 1.05
N THR A 17 -4.23 -5.20 0.43
CA THR A 17 -5.40 -6.07 0.72
C THR A 17 -5.50 -6.42 2.20
N THR A 18 -4.37 -6.76 2.83
CA THR A 18 -4.30 -7.08 4.26
C THR A 18 -4.59 -5.83 5.09
N LEU A 19 -3.90 -4.72 4.83
CA LEU A 19 -4.09 -3.49 5.61
C LEU A 19 -5.49 -2.87 5.41
N HIS A 20 -6.07 -2.94 4.21
CA HIS A 20 -7.47 -2.60 3.96
C HIS A 20 -8.38 -3.42 4.86
N THR A 21 -8.22 -4.74 4.88
CA THR A 21 -9.07 -5.62 5.70
C THR A 21 -8.94 -5.32 7.18
N ILE A 22 -7.72 -5.06 7.67
CA ILE A 22 -7.48 -4.66 9.05
C ILE A 22 -8.24 -3.37 9.37
N LEU A 23 -8.04 -2.33 8.57
CA LEU A 23 -8.67 -1.03 8.82
C LEU A 23 -10.20 -1.10 8.71
N GLU A 24 -10.75 -1.85 7.75
CA GLU A 24 -12.21 -2.03 7.60
C GLU A 24 -12.87 -2.75 8.77
N LYS A 25 -12.15 -3.59 9.52
CA LYS A 25 -12.66 -4.19 10.76
C LYS A 25 -12.82 -3.17 11.89
N HIS A 26 -12.06 -2.08 11.87
CA HIS A 26 -12.01 -1.09 12.95
C HIS A 26 -12.72 0.23 12.61
N TYR A 27 -12.94 0.50 11.32
CA TYR A 27 -13.71 1.65 10.85
C TYR A 27 -15.09 1.20 10.35
N PRO A 28 -16.19 1.68 10.94
CA PRO A 28 -17.54 1.39 10.44
C PRO A 28 -17.68 1.71 8.95
N ARG A 29 -18.46 0.92 8.20
CA ARG A 29 -18.63 1.10 6.75
C ARG A 29 -19.05 2.52 6.35
N ALA A 30 -19.86 3.18 7.18
CA ALA A 30 -20.35 4.54 6.96
C ALA A 30 -19.29 5.63 7.22
N SER A 31 -18.15 5.30 7.83
CA SER A 31 -17.08 6.23 8.17
C SER A 31 -15.80 6.02 7.36
N TYR A 32 -15.83 5.20 6.31
CA TYR A 32 -14.70 5.11 5.39
C TYR A 32 -15.10 5.19 3.92
N TYR A 33 -14.19 5.73 3.12
CA TYR A 33 -14.30 5.83 1.67
C TYR A 33 -13.12 5.14 1.00
N SER A 34 -13.41 4.25 0.05
CA SER A 34 -12.42 3.50 -0.72
C SER A 34 -12.32 4.06 -2.13
N ILE A 35 -11.15 4.58 -2.49
CA ILE A 35 -10.82 4.92 -3.87
C ILE A 35 -10.17 3.70 -4.52
N VAL A 36 -10.84 3.16 -5.53
CA VAL A 36 -10.37 2.01 -6.31
C VAL A 36 -9.74 2.49 -7.63
N GLU A 37 -9.69 1.63 -8.65
CA GLU A 37 -9.26 1.91 -10.04
C GLU A 37 -9.67 3.33 -10.53
N GLU A 38 -9.01 3.93 -11.53
CA GLU A 38 -9.25 5.35 -11.92
C GLU A 38 -9.01 6.37 -10.78
N SER A 39 -7.89 6.18 -10.10
CA SER A 39 -7.46 6.86 -8.86
C SER A 39 -7.70 8.38 -8.79
N LYS A 40 -7.24 9.14 -9.80
CA LYS A 40 -7.35 10.61 -9.83
C LYS A 40 -8.80 11.08 -9.92
N ARG A 41 -9.56 10.48 -10.84
CA ARG A 41 -10.98 10.78 -11.06
C ARG A 41 -11.79 10.50 -9.80
N HIS A 42 -11.61 9.33 -9.20
CA HIS A 42 -12.35 8.97 -7.99
C HIS A 42 -11.99 9.83 -6.77
N LEU A 43 -10.74 10.32 -6.68
CA LEU A 43 -10.37 11.29 -5.64
C LEU A 43 -11.07 12.64 -5.86
N GLN A 44 -11.14 13.11 -7.12
CA GLN A 44 -11.87 14.32 -7.47
C GLN A 44 -13.38 14.16 -7.18
N GLU A 45 -14.00 13.06 -7.60
CA GLU A 45 -15.41 12.76 -7.32
C GLU A 45 -15.68 12.72 -5.80
N PHE A 46 -14.73 12.21 -5.00
CA PHE A 46 -14.83 12.30 -3.55
C PHE A 46 -14.81 13.76 -3.06
N GLY A 47 -13.90 14.58 -3.59
CA GLY A 47 -13.79 16.01 -3.28
C GLY A 47 -15.03 16.83 -3.61
N GLU A 48 -15.78 16.44 -4.64
CA GLU A 48 -17.02 17.09 -5.10
C GLU A 48 -18.25 16.73 -4.24
N ARG A 49 -18.14 15.73 -3.34
CA ARG A 49 -19.25 15.35 -2.46
C ARG A 49 -19.62 16.47 -1.47
N PRO A 50 -20.91 16.56 -1.08
CA PRO A 50 -21.34 17.50 -0.04
C PRO A 50 -20.49 17.38 1.23
N GLN A 51 -20.13 18.51 1.85
CA GLN A 51 -19.30 18.52 3.06
C GLN A 51 -19.87 17.61 4.16
N LYS A 52 -21.19 17.62 4.34
CA LYS A 52 -21.93 16.76 5.29
C LYS A 52 -21.75 15.25 5.05
N GLU A 53 -21.39 14.83 3.84
CA GLU A 53 -20.96 13.45 3.56
C GLU A 53 -19.49 13.25 3.91
N ARG A 54 -18.62 14.17 3.48
CA ARG A 54 -17.16 14.11 3.73
C ARG A 54 -16.82 14.18 5.23
N ASP A 55 -17.61 14.91 6.02
CA ASP A 55 -17.49 15.05 7.48
C ASP A 55 -17.62 13.72 8.25
N LYS A 56 -18.33 12.75 7.65
CA LYS A 56 -18.53 11.41 8.23
C LYS A 56 -17.33 10.51 8.02
N ILE A 57 -16.48 10.82 7.04
CA ILE A 57 -15.35 9.99 6.66
C ILE A 57 -14.21 10.22 7.65
N ARG A 58 -13.78 9.13 8.29
CA ARG A 58 -12.66 9.02 9.22
C ARG A 58 -11.50 8.23 8.64
N LEU A 59 -11.76 7.43 7.60
CA LEU A 59 -10.75 6.70 6.87
C LEU A 59 -10.94 6.90 5.36
N LEU A 60 -9.97 7.53 4.71
CA LEU A 60 -9.85 7.55 3.25
C LEU A 60 -8.76 6.57 2.85
N LYS A 61 -9.05 5.64 1.94
CA LYS A 61 -8.07 4.59 1.58
C LYS A 61 -8.15 4.23 0.11
N GLY A 62 -7.02 3.86 -0.49
CA GLY A 62 -7.04 3.53 -1.91
C GLY A 62 -5.78 3.85 -2.67
N HIS A 63 -5.84 3.58 -3.96
CA HIS A 63 -4.81 3.97 -4.91
C HIS A 63 -5.11 5.39 -5.35
N PHE A 64 -4.38 6.37 -4.85
CA PHE A 64 -4.45 7.76 -5.31
C PHE A 64 -3.18 8.51 -4.96
N PRO A 65 -2.79 9.54 -5.74
CA PRO A 65 -1.64 10.36 -5.42
C PRO A 65 -1.79 11.02 -4.04
N TYR A 66 -0.66 11.32 -3.41
CA TYR A 66 -0.65 12.14 -2.20
C TYR A 66 -1.43 13.45 -2.43
N GLY A 67 -2.23 13.87 -1.43
CA GLY A 67 -3.07 15.07 -1.53
C GLY A 67 -4.51 14.89 -1.06
N GLY A 68 -4.96 13.65 -0.86
CA GLY A 68 -6.37 13.38 -0.48
C GLY A 68 -6.87 14.04 0.82
N HIS A 69 -5.96 14.54 1.66
CA HIS A 69 -6.27 15.30 2.88
C HIS A 69 -6.94 16.64 2.56
N GLN A 70 -6.69 17.22 1.38
CA GLN A 70 -7.32 18.46 0.93
C GLN A 70 -8.84 18.31 0.75
N HIS A 71 -9.32 17.07 0.55
CA HIS A 71 -10.74 16.77 0.40
C HIS A 71 -11.42 16.38 1.72
N LEU A 72 -10.69 16.25 2.83
CA LEU A 72 -11.22 15.86 4.13
C LEU A 72 -11.39 17.07 5.07
N VAL A 73 -12.36 16.97 5.97
CA VAL A 73 -12.59 18.03 6.97
C VAL A 73 -11.85 17.68 8.26
N GLY A 74 -10.94 18.58 8.67
CA GLY A 74 -10.16 18.49 9.90
C GLY A 74 -8.79 17.83 9.74
N PRO A 75 -8.00 17.77 10.84
CA PRO A 75 -6.62 17.30 10.79
C PRO A 75 -6.56 15.86 10.30
N SER A 76 -5.69 15.60 9.33
CA SER A 76 -5.55 14.29 8.70
C SER A 76 -4.11 13.83 8.80
N THR A 77 -3.91 12.52 8.95
CA THR A 77 -2.58 11.90 8.92
C THR A 77 -2.58 10.74 7.94
N TYR A 78 -1.40 10.43 7.39
CA TYR A 78 -1.23 9.36 6.42
C TYR A 78 -0.54 8.14 7.04
N VAL A 79 -0.85 6.99 6.47
CA VAL A 79 -0.02 5.79 6.54
C VAL A 79 0.15 5.20 5.16
N THR A 80 1.28 4.54 4.94
CA THR A 80 1.54 3.75 3.73
C THR A 80 2.47 2.60 4.02
N LEU A 81 2.51 1.65 3.09
CA LEU A 81 3.48 0.57 3.05
C LEU A 81 4.12 0.59 1.67
N LEU A 82 5.44 0.69 1.64
CA LEU A 82 6.24 0.48 0.44
C LEU A 82 6.57 -1.00 0.30
N ARG A 83 7.14 -1.36 -0.85
CA ARG A 83 7.71 -2.69 -1.10
C ARG A 83 9.01 -2.52 -1.87
N ASN A 84 9.91 -3.49 -1.76
CA ASN A 84 11.07 -3.55 -2.65
C ASN A 84 10.61 -3.34 -4.12
N PRO A 85 11.15 -2.34 -4.83
CA PRO A 85 10.63 -1.98 -6.15
C PRO A 85 10.72 -3.11 -7.18
N VAL A 86 11.76 -3.95 -7.09
CA VAL A 86 11.93 -5.10 -7.99
C VAL A 86 10.84 -6.12 -7.75
N ASP A 87 10.64 -6.51 -6.48
CA ASP A 87 9.59 -7.47 -6.10
C ASP A 87 8.19 -6.93 -6.38
N ARG A 88 7.99 -5.61 -6.25
CA ARG A 88 6.73 -4.95 -6.57
C ARG A 88 6.39 -5.09 -8.06
N VAL A 89 7.35 -4.80 -8.95
CA VAL A 89 7.15 -4.90 -10.41
C VAL A 89 6.89 -6.35 -10.84
N ILE A 90 7.67 -7.30 -10.32
CA ILE A 90 7.46 -8.73 -10.58
C ILE A 90 6.06 -9.16 -10.14
N SER A 91 5.65 -8.74 -8.94
CA SER A 91 4.32 -9.06 -8.42
C SER A 91 3.20 -8.39 -9.18
N HIS A 92 3.44 -7.20 -9.73
CA HIS A 92 2.50 -6.54 -10.62
C HIS A 92 2.30 -7.34 -11.90
N TYR A 93 3.37 -7.73 -12.59
CA TYR A 93 3.31 -8.56 -13.79
C TYR A 93 2.53 -9.86 -13.59
N TYR A 94 2.86 -10.64 -12.56
CA TYR A 94 2.16 -11.90 -12.30
C TYR A 94 0.72 -11.69 -11.85
N PHE A 95 0.44 -10.60 -11.14
CA PHE A 95 -0.94 -10.22 -10.81
C PHE A 95 -1.75 -9.92 -12.07
N VAL A 96 -1.20 -9.14 -13.01
CA VAL A 96 -1.85 -8.89 -14.30
C VAL A 96 -2.13 -10.21 -15.00
N LYS A 97 -1.12 -11.06 -15.20
CA LYS A 97 -1.27 -12.34 -15.93
C LYS A 97 -2.27 -13.31 -15.32
N ARG A 98 -2.49 -13.29 -14.01
CA ARG A 98 -3.46 -14.18 -13.36
C ARG A 98 -4.86 -13.58 -13.18
N THR A 99 -5.06 -12.32 -13.56
CA THR A 99 -6.30 -11.60 -13.29
C THR A 99 -6.96 -11.18 -14.61
N PRO A 100 -7.82 -12.03 -15.22
CA PRO A 100 -8.47 -11.73 -16.50
C PRO A 100 -9.27 -10.43 -16.55
N ARG A 101 -9.72 -9.93 -15.40
CA ARG A 101 -10.45 -8.66 -15.27
C ARG A 101 -9.55 -7.43 -15.19
N HIS A 102 -8.24 -7.59 -15.04
CA HIS A 102 -7.31 -6.48 -14.95
C HIS A 102 -7.23 -5.76 -16.30
N TYR A 103 -7.24 -4.42 -16.31
CA TYR A 103 -7.28 -3.63 -17.54
C TYR A 103 -6.10 -3.91 -18.50
N LEU A 104 -4.93 -4.27 -17.95
CA LEU A 104 -3.75 -4.68 -18.72
C LEU A 104 -3.77 -6.13 -19.23
N TYR A 105 -4.62 -7.00 -18.69
CA TYR A 105 -4.62 -8.43 -19.01
C TYR A 105 -4.79 -8.73 -20.51
N PRO A 106 -5.75 -8.09 -21.23
CA PRO A 106 -5.96 -8.38 -22.66
C PRO A 106 -4.69 -8.14 -23.48
N ARG A 107 -4.01 -7.01 -23.23
CA ARG A 107 -2.80 -6.63 -23.96
C ARG A 107 -1.62 -7.53 -23.62
N VAL A 108 -1.38 -7.77 -22.32
CA VAL A 108 -0.28 -8.64 -21.85
C VAL A 108 -0.40 -10.07 -22.39
N THR A 109 -1.63 -10.59 -22.49
CA THR A 109 -1.87 -11.96 -22.95
C THR A 109 -1.90 -12.06 -24.47
N ALA A 110 -2.52 -11.12 -25.17
CA ALA A 110 -2.57 -11.11 -26.64
C ALA A 110 -1.18 -10.96 -27.28
N GLU A 111 -0.32 -10.14 -26.68
CA GLU A 111 1.07 -9.96 -27.12
C GLU A 111 2.03 -11.02 -26.53
N ASN A 112 1.52 -11.97 -25.73
CA ASN A 112 2.29 -12.98 -25.00
C ASN A 112 3.53 -12.40 -24.29
N MET A 113 3.35 -11.26 -23.62
CA MET A 113 4.46 -10.56 -22.97
C MET A 113 5.05 -11.43 -21.86
N ASP A 114 6.36 -11.65 -21.94
CA ASP A 114 7.16 -12.07 -20.79
C ASP A 114 7.45 -10.88 -19.87
N LEU A 115 8.17 -11.11 -18.78
CA LEU A 115 8.46 -10.06 -17.81
C LEU A 115 9.31 -8.93 -18.43
N ALA A 116 10.31 -9.27 -19.26
CA ALA A 116 11.19 -8.28 -19.88
C ALA A 116 10.43 -7.39 -20.87
N ALA A 117 9.61 -8.00 -21.73
CA ALA A 117 8.72 -7.29 -22.64
C ALA A 117 7.71 -6.42 -21.87
N TYR A 118 7.18 -6.93 -20.76
CA TYR A 118 6.23 -6.20 -19.93
C TYR A 118 6.82 -4.88 -19.38
N ILE A 119 8.04 -4.90 -18.84
CA ILE A 119 8.70 -3.71 -18.29
C ILE A 119 9.06 -2.70 -19.39
N THR A 120 9.56 -3.20 -20.52
CA THR A 120 10.00 -2.36 -21.65
C THR A 120 8.85 -1.88 -22.55
N SER A 121 7.63 -2.38 -22.35
CA SER A 121 6.45 -1.97 -23.10
C SER A 121 5.91 -0.57 -22.77
N HIS A 122 6.31 -0.03 -21.61
CA HIS A 122 5.82 1.25 -21.06
C HIS A 122 4.28 1.29 -20.96
N ILE A 123 3.66 0.12 -20.77
CA ILE A 123 2.20 -0.05 -20.80
C ILE A 123 1.46 0.67 -19.66
N THR A 124 2.16 1.05 -18.59
CA THR A 124 1.65 1.83 -17.47
C THR A 124 2.80 2.53 -16.76
N GLU A 125 2.62 3.78 -16.30
CA GLU A 125 3.63 4.50 -15.51
C GLU A 125 3.91 3.85 -14.16
N GLU A 126 3.07 2.91 -13.70
CA GLU A 126 3.33 2.15 -12.48
C GLU A 126 4.61 1.30 -12.54
N LEU A 127 5.19 1.06 -13.73
CA LEU A 127 6.44 0.30 -13.87
C LEU A 127 7.70 1.17 -13.83
N ASP A 128 7.55 2.50 -13.80
CA ASP A 128 8.65 3.48 -13.74
C ASP A 128 8.51 4.34 -12.49
N ASN A 129 9.32 4.10 -11.45
CA ASN A 129 9.30 4.88 -10.20
C ASN A 129 7.88 5.08 -9.62
N GLY A 130 7.07 4.02 -9.65
CA GLY A 130 5.64 4.07 -9.34
C GLY A 130 5.34 4.50 -7.90
N GLN A 131 6.19 4.16 -6.93
CA GLN A 131 6.00 4.55 -5.52
C GLN A 131 6.29 6.04 -5.32
N VAL A 132 7.38 6.55 -5.90
CA VAL A 132 7.72 7.98 -5.89
C VAL A 132 6.60 8.80 -6.53
N ARG A 133 6.11 8.38 -7.71
CA ARG A 133 5.01 9.06 -8.42
C ARG A 133 3.77 9.21 -7.54
N LEU A 134 3.39 8.14 -6.84
CA LEU A 134 2.22 8.16 -5.97
C LEU A 134 2.43 9.06 -4.74
N LEU A 135 3.62 9.03 -4.15
CA LEU A 135 3.92 9.71 -2.89
C LEU A 135 4.30 11.18 -3.06
N CYS A 136 4.80 11.60 -4.23
CA CYS A 136 5.15 12.99 -4.49
C CYS A 136 3.92 13.90 -4.60
N GLY A 137 2.77 13.38 -5.03
CA GLY A 137 1.51 14.12 -5.11
C GLY A 137 1.53 15.30 -6.08
N VAL A 138 2.45 15.30 -7.06
CA VAL A 138 2.49 16.34 -8.09
C VAL A 138 1.26 16.19 -9.00
N ASP A 139 0.47 17.26 -9.08
CA ASP A 139 -0.69 17.34 -9.97
C ASP A 139 -0.24 17.37 -11.43
N GLY A 140 -0.46 16.26 -12.12
CA GLY A 140 -0.11 16.08 -13.53
C GLY A 140 0.12 14.62 -13.86
N ASP A 141 -0.13 14.22 -15.10
CA ASP A 141 0.37 12.94 -15.59
C ASP A 141 1.86 13.14 -15.87
N ILE A 142 2.72 12.78 -14.91
CA ILE A 142 4.17 12.73 -15.12
C ILE A 142 4.40 11.70 -16.23
N PRO A 143 4.94 12.05 -17.41
CA PRO A 143 5.15 11.05 -18.45
C PRO A 143 6.13 9.96 -18.02
N TRP A 144 6.12 8.81 -18.68
CA TRP A 144 7.15 7.79 -18.51
C TRP A 144 8.56 8.38 -18.67
N GLY A 145 9.47 8.05 -17.76
CA GLY A 145 10.86 8.55 -17.74
C GLY A 145 11.02 9.99 -17.25
N ALA A 146 9.93 10.70 -16.97
CA ALA A 146 9.97 12.09 -16.48
C ALA A 146 9.93 12.20 -14.93
N CYS A 147 9.84 11.07 -14.21
CA CYS A 147 9.96 11.07 -12.76
C CYS A 147 11.42 11.34 -12.38
N GLY A 148 11.69 12.59 -11.99
CA GLY A 148 13.02 13.07 -11.62
C GLY A 148 13.26 13.20 -10.11
N ARG A 149 14.47 13.69 -9.79
CA ARG A 149 14.96 13.87 -8.41
C ARG A 149 14.05 14.76 -7.57
N GLU A 150 13.48 15.81 -8.16
CA GLU A 150 12.53 16.71 -7.50
C GLU A 150 11.28 15.98 -6.99
N HIS A 151 10.80 14.96 -7.71
CA HIS A 151 9.66 14.14 -7.29
C HIS A 151 10.02 13.25 -6.10
N LEU A 152 11.21 12.66 -6.11
CA LEU A 152 11.72 11.88 -4.97
C LEU A 152 11.83 12.73 -3.72
N GLU A 153 12.43 13.91 -3.83
CA GLU A 153 12.57 14.82 -2.69
C GLU A 153 11.21 15.33 -2.20
N GLN A 154 10.25 15.55 -3.10
CA GLN A 154 8.87 15.87 -2.70
C GLN A 154 8.20 14.69 -1.97
N ALA A 155 8.38 13.45 -2.43
CA ALA A 155 7.86 12.27 -1.75
C ALA A 155 8.44 12.13 -0.34
N LYS A 156 9.75 12.30 -0.16
CA LYS A 156 10.41 12.29 1.15
C LYS A 156 9.89 13.39 2.08
N ARG A 157 9.66 14.61 1.55
CA ARG A 157 9.04 15.72 2.30
C ARG A 157 7.63 15.38 2.75
N ASN A 158 6.78 14.90 1.83
CA ASN A 158 5.40 14.52 2.14
C ASN A 158 5.35 13.45 3.24
N ILE A 159 6.20 12.41 3.16
CA ILE A 159 6.33 11.38 4.20
C ILE A 159 6.73 11.99 5.54
N THR A 160 7.68 12.92 5.54
CA THR A 160 8.18 13.55 6.76
C THR A 160 7.14 14.42 7.45
N GLU A 161 6.37 15.17 6.68
CA GLU A 161 5.45 16.17 7.23
C GLU A 161 4.08 15.57 7.60
N HIS A 162 3.62 14.54 6.89
CA HIS A 162 2.21 14.13 6.96
C HIS A 162 1.96 12.66 7.31
N PHE A 163 2.96 11.79 7.19
CA PHE A 163 2.78 10.36 7.45
C PHE A 163 3.16 10.05 8.89
N ALA A 164 2.19 9.51 9.64
CA ALA A 164 2.47 8.95 10.96
C ALA A 164 3.48 7.80 10.82
N VAL A 165 3.27 6.93 9.82
CA VAL A 165 4.16 5.82 9.48
C VAL A 165 4.20 5.61 7.97
N ALA A 166 5.40 5.57 7.42
CA ALA A 166 5.69 4.91 6.14
C ALA A 166 6.49 3.64 6.46
N GLY A 167 5.87 2.48 6.29
CA GLY A 167 6.50 1.19 6.54
C GLY A 167 6.93 0.48 5.26
N VAL A 168 7.45 -0.73 5.41
CA VAL A 168 7.76 -1.63 4.28
C VAL A 168 7.08 -2.97 4.47
N LEU A 169 6.62 -3.57 3.37
CA LEU A 169 5.93 -4.86 3.37
C LEU A 169 6.80 -5.96 4.02
N GLU A 170 8.08 -5.95 3.75
CA GLU A 170 9.06 -6.91 4.24
C GLU A 170 9.14 -6.93 5.77
N ARG A 171 8.66 -5.86 6.42
CA ARG A 171 8.55 -5.67 7.87
C ARG A 171 7.12 -5.29 8.26
N PHE A 172 6.14 -5.98 7.69
CA PHE A 172 4.71 -5.66 7.83
C PHE A 172 4.26 -5.59 9.29
N ASP A 173 4.56 -6.61 10.10
CA ASP A 173 4.11 -6.66 11.49
C ASP A 173 4.72 -5.54 12.35
N GLU A 174 6.01 -5.25 12.16
CA GLU A 174 6.69 -4.15 12.83
C GLU A 174 6.10 -2.79 12.40
N SER A 175 5.85 -2.62 11.10
CA SER A 175 5.20 -1.42 10.55
C SER A 175 3.81 -1.24 11.15
N LEU A 176 3.03 -2.31 11.28
CA LEU A 176 1.68 -2.31 11.83
C LEU A 176 1.66 -2.06 13.34
N ALA A 177 2.62 -2.62 14.08
CA ALA A 177 2.81 -2.37 15.51
C ALA A 177 3.16 -0.89 15.76
N LEU A 178 4.07 -0.33 14.95
CA LEU A 178 4.44 1.08 15.00
C LEU A 178 3.26 2.00 14.64
N MET A 179 2.45 1.64 13.62
CA MET A 179 1.19 2.34 13.32
C MET A 179 0.27 2.36 14.52
N GLY A 180 0.06 1.20 15.15
CA GLY A 180 -0.77 1.09 16.35
C GLY A 180 -0.29 1.99 17.48
N HIS A 181 1.02 2.07 17.68
CA HIS A 181 1.61 2.97 18.67
C HIS A 181 1.40 4.45 18.32
N LYS A 182 1.89 4.90 17.16
CA LYS A 182 1.87 6.31 16.77
C LYS A 182 0.46 6.87 16.54
N LEU A 183 -0.48 6.02 16.15
CA LEU A 183 -1.88 6.39 15.94
C LEU A 183 -2.75 6.19 17.18
N ASP A 184 -2.14 5.78 18.30
CA ASP A 184 -2.80 5.55 19.59
C ASP A 184 -3.99 4.58 19.50
N TRP A 185 -3.82 3.50 18.72
CA TRP A 185 -4.85 2.48 18.59
C TRP A 185 -5.07 1.76 19.92
N GLN A 186 -6.29 1.85 20.42
CA GLN A 186 -6.79 1.14 21.61
C GLN A 186 -7.23 -0.31 21.30
N TRP A 187 -6.86 -0.81 20.13
CA TRP A 187 -7.21 -2.13 19.62
C TRP A 187 -5.97 -2.79 19.02
N THR A 188 -5.99 -4.12 18.99
CA THR A 188 -4.90 -4.93 18.43
C THR A 188 -5.35 -5.50 17.08
N PRO A 189 -4.66 -5.20 15.98
CA PRO A 189 -4.99 -5.77 14.68
C PRO A 189 -4.83 -7.29 14.68
N TYR A 190 -5.69 -7.97 13.93
CA TYR A 190 -5.51 -9.36 13.58
C TYR A 190 -5.93 -9.60 12.13
N TYR A 191 -5.19 -10.46 11.44
CA TYR A 191 -5.41 -10.77 10.05
C TYR A 191 -5.00 -12.20 9.75
N GLU A 192 -5.63 -12.81 8.75
CA GLU A 192 -5.14 -14.06 8.17
C GLU A 192 -4.09 -13.69 7.14
N ASN A 193 -2.99 -14.44 7.09
CA ASN A 193 -1.99 -14.29 6.03
C ASN A 193 -2.63 -14.64 4.67
N GLN A 194 -3.20 -13.64 4.01
CA GLN A 194 -3.73 -13.77 2.67
C GLN A 194 -2.64 -13.33 1.70
N ASN A 195 -1.99 -14.33 1.08
CA ASN A 195 -0.97 -14.23 0.03
C ASN A 195 0.50 -14.21 0.50
N ILE A 196 1.00 -15.40 0.85
CA ILE A 196 2.35 -15.78 0.39
C ILE A 196 2.14 -16.42 -0.99
N THR A 197 1.86 -15.61 -2.01
CA THR A 197 2.03 -16.14 -3.36
C THR A 197 3.53 -16.35 -3.52
N LYS A 198 3.99 -17.60 -3.38
CA LYS A 198 5.26 -18.04 -3.96
C LYS A 198 5.11 -17.94 -5.48
N GLU A 199 5.05 -16.70 -5.99
CA GLU A 199 5.25 -16.45 -7.41
C GLU A 199 6.60 -17.07 -7.73
N LYS A 200 6.60 -17.99 -8.69
CA LYS A 200 7.69 -18.94 -8.89
C LYS A 200 9.03 -18.23 -8.83
N ASN A 201 9.95 -18.78 -8.03
CA ASN A 201 11.39 -18.53 -8.13
C ASN A 201 11.93 -19.11 -9.46
N GLU A 202 11.33 -18.72 -10.59
CA GLU A 202 12.01 -18.85 -11.87
C GLU A 202 13.20 -17.89 -11.78
N ARG A 203 14.40 -18.42 -11.97
CA ARG A 203 15.64 -17.65 -11.92
C ARG A 203 15.55 -16.61 -13.02
N LEU A 204 15.23 -15.37 -12.66
CA LEU A 204 15.12 -14.28 -13.61
C LEU A 204 16.49 -13.99 -14.21
N GLU A 205 16.51 -13.72 -15.51
CA GLU A 205 17.74 -13.32 -16.20
C GLU A 205 18.28 -12.02 -15.59
N PRO A 206 19.60 -11.91 -15.32
CA PRO A 206 20.20 -10.71 -14.75
C PRO A 206 19.86 -9.44 -15.53
N SER A 207 19.81 -9.54 -16.86
CA SER A 207 19.43 -8.44 -17.76
C SER A 207 18.01 -7.92 -17.50
N THR A 208 17.06 -8.79 -17.12
CA THR A 208 15.69 -8.37 -16.78
C THR A 208 15.67 -7.60 -15.46
N LEU A 209 16.43 -8.07 -14.47
CA LEU A 209 16.53 -7.38 -13.17
C LEU A 209 17.15 -5.99 -13.33
N ASP A 210 18.17 -5.85 -14.18
CA ASP A 210 18.81 -4.56 -14.44
C ASP A 210 17.86 -3.57 -15.11
N VAL A 211 17.01 -4.02 -16.02
CA VAL A 211 15.96 -3.19 -16.63
C VAL A 211 14.95 -2.71 -15.58
N ILE A 212 14.50 -3.59 -14.67
CA ILE A 212 13.59 -3.18 -13.58
C ILE A 212 14.25 -2.14 -12.69
N ARG A 213 15.49 -2.41 -12.26
CA ARG A 213 16.25 -1.51 -11.38
C ARG A 213 16.42 -0.14 -12.01
N LYS A 214 16.81 -0.09 -13.28
CA LYS A 214 16.99 1.17 -14.02
C LYS A 214 15.70 1.98 -14.14
N ALA A 215 14.56 1.31 -14.38
CA ALA A 215 13.26 1.99 -14.41
C ALA A 215 12.76 2.41 -13.02
N ASN A 216 13.37 1.94 -11.93
CA ASN A 216 12.90 2.17 -10.57
C ASN A 216 14.03 2.68 -9.65
N GLU A 217 15.02 3.39 -10.18
CA GLU A 217 16.18 3.89 -9.42
C GLU A 217 15.77 4.81 -8.27
N LEU A 218 14.78 5.68 -8.48
CA LEU A 218 14.29 6.59 -7.44
C LEU A 218 13.40 5.86 -6.44
N ASP A 219 12.63 4.87 -6.90
CA ASP A 219 11.87 3.97 -6.05
C ASP A 219 12.79 3.15 -5.11
N LEU A 220 13.96 2.72 -5.60
CA LEU A 220 14.98 2.02 -4.82
C LEU A 220 15.55 2.93 -3.73
N GLU A 221 15.94 4.15 -4.10
CA GLU A 221 16.44 5.11 -3.13
C GLU A 221 15.38 5.51 -2.10
N LEU A 222 14.13 5.70 -2.52
CA LEU A 222 13.01 5.97 -1.61
C LEU A 222 12.81 4.80 -0.64
N TYR A 223 12.84 3.56 -1.14
CA TYR A 223 12.67 2.36 -0.33
C TYR A 223 13.78 2.22 0.72
N GLU A 224 15.03 2.44 0.35
CA GLU A 224 16.17 2.43 1.28
C GLU A 224 16.04 3.52 2.35
N TRP A 225 15.66 4.73 1.93
CA TRP A 225 15.43 5.84 2.85
C TRP A 225 14.28 5.58 3.82
N VAL A 226 13.15 5.05 3.34
CA VAL A 226 12.00 4.65 4.20
C VAL A 226 12.40 3.52 5.15
N SER A 227 13.17 2.54 4.67
CA SER A 227 13.63 1.41 5.50
C SER A 227 14.53 1.89 6.64
N ALA A 228 15.48 2.79 6.36
CA ALA A 228 16.35 3.37 7.37
C ALA A 228 15.57 4.22 8.38
N ARG A 229 14.59 5.01 7.92
CA ARG A 229 13.70 5.76 8.79
C ARG A 229 12.87 4.82 9.68
N LEU A 230 12.29 3.76 9.11
CA LEU A 230 11.51 2.78 9.84
C LEU A 230 12.36 2.12 10.94
N GLU A 231 13.58 1.68 10.63
CA GLU A 231 14.48 1.09 11.63
C GLU A 231 14.70 2.05 12.80
N LYS A 232 15.02 3.32 12.52
CA LYS A 232 15.18 4.33 13.56
C LYS A 232 13.92 4.50 14.40
N GLU A 233 12.75 4.58 13.77
CA GLU A 233 11.47 4.73 14.48
C GLU A 233 11.11 3.50 15.31
N LEU A 234 11.49 2.29 14.88
CA LEU A 234 11.31 1.06 15.64
C LEU A 234 12.25 1.04 16.85
N ASP A 235 13.50 1.44 16.69
CA ASP A 235 14.47 1.54 17.79
C ASP A 235 14.05 2.57 18.83
N ASP A 236 13.61 3.76 18.39
CA ASP A 236 13.13 4.83 19.28
C ASP A 236 11.89 4.38 20.11
N ASN A 237 11.13 3.39 19.62
CA ASN A 237 9.87 2.93 20.22
C ASN A 237 9.89 1.43 20.59
N LYS A 238 11.09 0.87 20.81
CA LYS A 238 11.33 -0.58 20.85
C LYS A 238 10.44 -1.34 21.83
N ASP A 239 10.31 -0.86 23.06
CA ASP A 239 9.55 -1.56 24.11
C ASP A 239 8.05 -1.65 23.77
N GLU A 240 7.51 -0.55 23.24
CA GLU A 240 6.10 -0.43 22.91
C GLU A 240 5.75 -1.20 21.63
N VAL A 241 6.66 -1.19 20.64
CA VAL A 241 6.56 -2.04 19.44
C VAL A 241 6.60 -3.51 19.86
N ALA A 242 7.56 -3.93 20.68
CA ALA A 242 7.66 -5.32 21.14
C ALA A 242 6.40 -5.79 21.87
N ARG A 243 5.84 -4.95 22.74
CA ARG A 243 4.59 -5.22 23.44
C ARG A 243 3.41 -5.39 22.48
N ARG A 244 3.31 -4.57 21.43
CA ARG A 244 2.25 -4.67 20.42
C ARG A 244 2.42 -5.90 19.54
N LEU A 245 3.64 -6.25 19.16
CA LEU A 245 3.94 -7.47 18.41
C LEU A 245 3.52 -8.73 19.18
N ASP A 246 3.85 -8.81 20.47
CA ASP A 246 3.40 -9.92 21.33
C ASP A 246 1.87 -10.00 21.42
N ALA A 247 1.19 -8.86 21.55
CA ALA A 247 -0.27 -8.81 21.55
C ALA A 247 -0.87 -9.27 20.21
N MET A 248 -0.28 -8.88 19.08
CA MET A 248 -0.70 -9.30 17.74
C MET A 248 -0.53 -10.82 17.55
N GLN A 249 0.61 -11.37 17.97
CA GLN A 249 0.88 -12.81 17.89
C GLN A 249 -0.13 -13.61 18.73
N LYS A 250 -0.45 -13.13 19.94
CA LYS A 250 -1.48 -13.74 20.81
C LYS A 250 -2.88 -13.68 20.17
N ALA A 251 -3.24 -12.55 19.56
CA ALA A 251 -4.52 -12.39 18.88
C ALA A 251 -4.65 -13.34 17.68
N GLN A 252 -3.60 -13.47 16.86
CA GLN A 252 -3.57 -14.41 15.73
C GLN A 252 -3.76 -15.86 16.20
N ASN A 253 -3.06 -16.28 17.26
CA ASN A 253 -3.15 -17.64 17.80
C ASN A 253 -4.54 -17.97 18.39
N THR A 254 -5.26 -16.96 18.89
CA THR A 254 -6.58 -17.15 19.52
C THR A 254 -7.71 -17.16 18.51
N VAL A 255 -7.64 -16.28 17.49
CA VAL A 255 -8.72 -16.07 16.53
C VAL A 255 -8.68 -17.06 15.38
N HIS A 256 -7.48 -17.48 14.94
CA HIS A 256 -7.34 -18.40 13.80
C HIS A 256 -8.05 -19.75 14.02
N PRO A 257 -7.99 -20.41 15.20
CA PRO A 257 -8.76 -21.63 15.46
C PRO A 257 -10.28 -21.38 15.42
N LEU A 258 -10.76 -20.25 15.96
CA LEU A 258 -12.18 -19.92 16.03
C LEU A 258 -12.78 -19.57 14.66
N GLU A 259 -12.05 -18.84 13.82
CA GLU A 259 -12.48 -18.56 12.43
C GLU A 259 -12.43 -19.82 11.56
N THR A 260 -11.43 -20.69 11.77
CA THR A 260 -11.37 -22.01 11.10
C THR A 260 -12.58 -22.87 11.47
N LEU A 261 -12.93 -22.96 12.75
CA LEU A 261 -14.13 -23.65 13.23
C LEU A 261 -15.42 -23.03 12.65
N ARG A 262 -15.54 -21.70 12.63
CA ARG A 262 -16.70 -21.02 12.03
C ARG A 262 -16.82 -21.25 10.53
N LYS A 263 -15.72 -21.32 9.79
CA LYS A 263 -15.70 -21.65 8.36
C LYS A 263 -16.09 -23.12 8.10
N LEU A 264 -15.71 -24.04 8.99
CA LEU A 264 -16.12 -25.46 8.93
C LEU A 264 -17.61 -25.64 9.21
N VAL A 265 -18.17 -24.90 10.17
CA VAL A 265 -19.61 -24.94 10.50
C VAL A 265 -20.48 -24.22 9.45
N ARG A 266 -19.92 -23.26 8.71
CA ARG A 266 -20.62 -22.53 7.63
C ARG A 266 -20.54 -23.18 6.24
N ARG A 267 -19.85 -24.32 6.07
CA ARG A 267 -19.98 -25.09 4.83
C ARG A 267 -21.37 -25.72 4.78
N PRO A 268 -22.20 -25.43 3.75
CA PRO A 268 -23.40 -26.22 3.53
C PRO A 268 -22.98 -27.68 3.32
N ILE A 269 -23.64 -28.60 3.99
CA ILE A 269 -23.67 -30.00 3.53
C ILE A 269 -24.58 -29.95 2.29
N GLY A 270 -23.96 -29.97 1.10
CA GLY A 270 -24.64 -29.89 -0.19
C GLY A 270 -23.66 -29.78 -1.33
#